data_AF-A0AAD9TYF8-F1
#
_entry.id   AF-A0AAD9TYF8-F1
#
_cell.length_a   1.000
_cell.length_b   1.000
_cell.length_c   1.000
_cell.angle_alpha   90.00
_cell.angle_beta   90.00
_cell.angle_gamma   90.00
#
_symmetry.space_group_name_H-M   'P 1'
#
loop_
_entity.id
_entity.type
_entity.pdbx_description
1 polymer ?
#
loop_
_entity_poly.entity_id
_entity_poly.type
_entity_poly.pdbx_seq_one_letter_code
_entity_poly.pdbx_strand_id
1 'polypeptide(L)'
;MQLFNHILSLQKPPILSHHQQHHHRRFICNSTTATSPKHTHTSADSIQQETLKSLEWPSLCDQLSPFAQTSMGLSVTKKAQIPFGRCLAESQTLLNQTSAALAIIQSQPLDLSKIEDISGIVDSAASGQLLSLSEICAVRRTLRAVSDVWEKLLEAPILDGDSPGR
;
A
#
# COMPACT_ATOMS: atom_id res chain seq x y z
N MET A 1 -12.15 -33.40 22.56
CA MET A 1 -12.23 -32.58 21.32
C MET A 1 -11.02 -31.64 21.30
N GLN A 2 -9.86 -32.18 20.91
CA GLN A 2 -8.64 -31.42 20.64
C GLN A 2 -8.61 -31.12 19.14
N LEU A 3 -8.52 -29.85 18.73
CA LEU A 3 -8.01 -29.48 17.42
C LEU A 3 -7.22 -28.16 17.52
N PHE A 4 -5.91 -28.33 17.44
CA PHE A 4 -4.88 -27.47 16.84
C PHE A 4 -4.87 -25.95 17.11
N ASN A 5 -4.14 -25.57 18.16
CA ASN A 5 -3.40 -24.30 18.22
C ASN A 5 -1.93 -24.57 17.87
N HIS A 6 -1.61 -24.54 16.59
CA HIS A 6 -0.21 -24.44 16.12
C HIS A 6 -0.08 -23.18 15.26
N ILE A 7 -0.09 -22.04 15.94
CA ILE A 7 0.44 -20.80 15.38
C ILE A 7 1.97 -20.92 15.44
N LEU A 8 2.59 -20.75 14.28
CA LEU A 8 4.02 -20.81 14.03
C LEU A 8 4.81 -20.08 15.13
N SER A 9 5.46 -20.87 15.98
CA SER A 9 6.50 -20.37 16.89
C SER A 9 7.71 -20.00 16.05
N LEU A 10 7.81 -18.73 15.65
CA LEU A 10 9.04 -18.17 15.13
C LEU A 10 10.02 -18.04 16.31
N GLN A 11 10.70 -19.14 16.62
CA GLN A 11 11.92 -19.11 17.42
C GLN A 11 12.88 -18.12 16.75
N LYS A 12 13.19 -17.02 17.44
CA LYS A 12 14.30 -16.13 17.08
C LYS A 12 15.57 -16.98 16.97
N PRO A 13 16.27 -17.00 15.82
CA PRO A 13 17.58 -17.63 15.77
C PRO A 13 18.55 -16.88 16.70
N PRO A 14 19.48 -17.56 17.37
CA PRO A 14 20.50 -16.91 18.16
C PRO A 14 21.39 -16.08 17.23
N ILE A 15 21.37 -14.77 17.44
CA ILE A 15 22.16 -13.81 16.68
C ILE A 15 23.62 -14.00 17.12
N LEU A 16 24.43 -14.65 16.28
CA LEU A 16 25.88 -14.57 16.38
C LEU A 16 26.29 -13.14 16.03
N SER A 17 26.69 -12.39 17.05
CA SER A 17 27.21 -11.03 16.96
C SER A 17 28.56 -11.01 16.24
N HIS A 18 28.55 -11.10 14.92
CA HIS A 18 29.70 -10.72 14.12
C HIS A 18 29.58 -9.23 13.80
N HIS A 19 30.43 -8.45 14.46
CA HIS A 19 30.62 -7.03 14.18
C HIS A 19 31.18 -6.88 12.75
N GLN A 20 30.29 -6.68 11.77
CA GLN A 20 30.64 -6.23 10.43
C GLN A 20 30.17 -4.80 10.27
N GLN A 21 31.13 -3.89 10.14
CA GLN A 21 30.90 -2.51 9.72
C GLN A 21 30.32 -2.52 8.31
N HIS A 22 29.00 -2.45 8.19
CA HIS A 22 28.35 -2.35 6.89
C HIS A 22 28.38 -0.89 6.43
N HIS A 23 29.28 -0.60 5.49
CA HIS A 23 29.14 0.55 4.61
C HIS A 23 27.73 0.53 4.01
N HIS A 24 26.92 1.53 4.32
CA HIS A 24 25.61 1.76 3.71
C HIS A 24 25.78 2.05 2.22
N ARG A 25 25.90 0.98 1.42
CA ARG A 25 25.70 1.06 -0.01
C ARG A 25 24.20 1.24 -0.21
N ARG A 26 23.75 2.49 -0.32
CA ARG A 26 22.40 2.81 -0.80
C ARG A 26 22.24 2.10 -2.14
N PHE A 27 21.55 0.96 -2.14
CA PHE A 27 21.04 0.39 -3.37
C PHE A 27 19.96 1.35 -3.85
N ILE A 28 20.36 2.21 -4.79
CA ILE A 28 19.45 3.14 -5.44
C ILE A 28 18.50 2.28 -6.27
N CYS A 29 17.25 2.18 -5.82
CA CYS A 29 16.18 1.59 -6.62
C CYS A 29 15.84 2.65 -7.67
N ASN A 30 16.41 2.50 -8.87
CA ASN A 30 16.17 3.44 -9.96
C ASN A 30 14.72 3.28 -10.44
N SER A 31 13.84 4.17 -9.98
CA SER A 31 12.51 4.35 -10.57
C SER A 31 12.66 5.20 -11.82
N THR A 32 12.95 4.58 -12.97
CA THR A 32 12.91 5.28 -14.26
C THR A 32 11.46 5.60 -14.62
N THR A 33 11.02 6.81 -14.32
CA THR A 33 9.88 7.46 -15.00
C THR A 33 10.40 8.04 -16.32
N ALA A 34 10.44 7.22 -17.37
CA ALA A 34 10.81 7.65 -18.72
C ALA A 34 9.55 7.83 -19.58
N THR A 35 9.22 9.09 -19.88
CA THR A 35 8.29 9.50 -20.93
C THR A 35 8.99 9.38 -22.30
N SER A 36 8.77 8.28 -23.03
CA SER A 36 8.69 8.17 -24.52
C SER A 36 8.71 6.68 -24.96
N PRO A 37 8.00 6.26 -26.03
CA PRO A 37 7.62 4.86 -26.24
C PRO A 37 8.61 4.09 -27.13
N LYS A 38 9.15 2.97 -26.64
CA LYS A 38 9.50 1.79 -27.46
C LYS A 38 9.88 0.57 -26.60
N HIS A 39 8.98 -0.42 -26.63
CA HIS A 39 9.14 -1.84 -26.30
C HIS A 39 10.52 -2.35 -25.86
N THR A 40 10.78 -2.42 -24.55
CA THR A 40 11.78 -3.33 -23.94
C THR A 40 11.31 -3.87 -22.57
N HIS A 41 10.01 -4.18 -22.43
CA HIS A 41 9.46 -4.92 -21.30
C HIS A 41 8.97 -6.27 -21.83
N THR A 42 9.79 -7.31 -21.92
CA THR A 42 9.34 -8.55 -22.62
C THR A 42 9.70 -9.89 -21.99
N SER A 43 10.72 -10.02 -21.14
CA SER A 43 11.04 -11.32 -20.50
C SER A 43 10.87 -11.32 -18.98
N ALA A 44 11.55 -10.42 -18.27
CA ALA A 44 11.52 -10.39 -16.81
C ALA A 44 10.11 -10.13 -16.26
N ASP A 45 9.40 -9.14 -16.82
CA ASP A 45 8.02 -8.83 -16.42
C ASP A 45 7.05 -9.98 -16.74
N SER A 46 7.26 -10.67 -17.87
CA SER A 46 6.46 -11.84 -18.25
C SER A 46 6.71 -13.03 -17.30
N ILE A 47 7.96 -13.31 -16.95
CA ILE A 47 8.32 -14.35 -15.97
C ILE A 47 7.72 -14.02 -14.61
N GLN A 48 7.79 -12.76 -14.18
CA GLN A 48 7.20 -12.31 -12.93
C GLN A 48 5.69 -12.50 -12.93
N GLN A 49 5.00 -12.13 -14.02
CA GLN A 49 3.55 -12.33 -14.15
C GLN A 49 3.17 -13.81 -14.09
N GLU A 50 3.87 -14.69 -14.82
CA GLU A 50 3.64 -16.14 -14.77
C GLU A 50 3.94 -16.71 -13.37
N THR A 51 4.98 -16.21 -12.70
CA THR A 51 5.32 -16.61 -11.33
C THR A 51 4.21 -16.20 -10.36
N LEU A 52 3.73 -14.96 -10.41
CA LEU A 52 2.63 -14.46 -9.57
C LEU A 52 1.35 -15.26 -9.82
N LYS A 53 1.06 -15.59 -11.08
CA LYS A 53 -0.06 -16.44 -11.45
C LYS A 53 0.09 -17.84 -10.86
N SER A 54 1.28 -18.44 -10.96
CA SER A 54 1.57 -19.76 -10.38
C SER A 54 1.52 -19.78 -8.85
N LEU A 55 1.82 -18.65 -8.19
CA LEU A 55 1.67 -18.48 -6.74
C LEU A 55 0.24 -18.11 -6.34
N GLU A 56 -0.71 -18.11 -7.28
CA GLU A 56 -2.11 -17.73 -7.07
C GLU A 56 -2.28 -16.32 -6.46
N TRP A 57 -1.35 -15.41 -6.77
CA TRP A 57 -1.38 -14.04 -6.28
C TRP A 57 -2.72 -13.33 -6.52
N PRO A 58 -3.41 -13.49 -7.68
CA PRO A 58 -4.72 -12.90 -7.87
C PRO A 58 -5.78 -13.42 -6.90
N SER A 59 -5.78 -14.72 -6.60
CA SER A 59 -6.71 -15.33 -5.64
C SER A 59 -6.46 -14.81 -4.22
N LEU A 60 -5.18 -14.66 -3.84
CA LEU A 60 -4.81 -14.06 -2.55
C LEU A 60 -5.28 -12.61 -2.46
N CYS A 61 -5.05 -11.80 -3.50
CA CYS A 61 -5.53 -10.41 -3.52
C CYS A 61 -7.06 -10.33 -3.46
N ASP A 62 -7.76 -11.27 -4.10
CA ASP A 62 -9.23 -11.35 -4.04
C ASP A 62 -9.75 -11.61 -2.61
N GLN A 63 -9.06 -12.47 -1.85
CA GLN A 63 -9.37 -12.70 -0.42
C GLN A 63 -9.16 -11.45 0.44
N LEU A 64 -8.29 -10.54 0.01
CA LEU A 64 -8.07 -9.26 0.69
C LEU A 64 -9.10 -8.19 0.31
N SER A 65 -9.87 -8.41 -0.76
CA SER A 65 -10.84 -7.43 -1.25
C SER A 65 -11.91 -6.98 -0.24
N PRO A 66 -12.42 -7.83 0.69
CA PRO A 66 -13.38 -7.39 1.69
C PRO A 66 -12.80 -6.41 2.73
N PHE A 67 -11.47 -6.32 2.85
CA PHE A 67 -10.81 -5.39 3.77
C PHE A 67 -10.61 -3.99 3.17
N ALA A 68 -10.84 -3.82 1.86
CA ALA A 68 -10.76 -2.52 1.22
C ALA A 68 -12.00 -1.67 1.57
N GLN A 69 -11.79 -0.54 2.23
CA GLN A 69 -12.86 0.39 2.57
C GLN A 69 -13.23 1.36 1.44
N THR A 70 -12.32 1.57 0.48
CA THR A 70 -12.57 2.46 -0.68
C THR A 70 -12.77 1.65 -1.96
N SER A 71 -13.54 2.19 -2.89
CA SER A 71 -13.72 1.58 -4.22
C SER A 71 -12.41 1.48 -5.01
N MET A 72 -11.51 2.44 -4.81
CA MET A 72 -10.16 2.40 -5.38
C MET A 72 -9.32 1.25 -4.81
N GLY A 73 -9.32 1.07 -3.48
CA GLY A 73 -8.65 -0.07 -2.84
C GLY A 73 -9.25 -1.42 -3.25
N LEU A 74 -10.57 -1.48 -3.41
CA LEU A 74 -11.26 -2.66 -3.93
C LEU A 74 -10.81 -2.96 -5.37
N SER A 75 -10.69 -1.95 -6.23
CA SER A 75 -10.17 -2.13 -7.59
C SER A 75 -8.75 -2.68 -7.60
N VAL A 76 -7.87 -2.14 -6.75
CA VAL A 76 -6.47 -2.57 -6.61
C VAL A 76 -6.38 -4.05 -6.19
N THR A 77 -7.15 -4.46 -5.19
CA THR A 77 -7.19 -5.87 -4.74
C THR A 77 -7.74 -6.78 -5.83
N LYS A 78 -8.87 -6.45 -6.46
CA LYS A 78 -9.49 -7.25 -7.53
C LYS A 78 -8.61 -7.38 -8.78
N LYS A 79 -7.77 -6.37 -9.08
CA LYS A 79 -6.83 -6.40 -10.20
C LYS A 79 -5.49 -7.04 -9.85
N ALA A 80 -5.31 -7.57 -8.64
CA ALA A 80 -4.05 -8.10 -8.13
C ALA A 80 -2.89 -7.08 -8.18
N GLN A 81 -3.20 -5.79 -8.03
CA GLN A 81 -2.26 -4.66 -8.13
C GLN A 81 -1.78 -4.16 -6.76
N ILE A 82 -1.96 -4.96 -5.70
CA ILE A 82 -1.39 -4.63 -4.38
C ILE A 82 0.13 -4.51 -4.54
N PRO A 83 0.73 -3.37 -4.16
CA PRO A 83 2.16 -3.17 -4.34
C PRO A 83 2.94 -4.12 -3.44
N PHE A 84 3.97 -4.75 -4.01
CA PHE A 84 5.01 -5.46 -3.29
C PHE A 84 6.36 -4.86 -3.68
N GLY A 85 7.28 -4.76 -2.72
CA GLY A 85 8.54 -4.05 -2.93
C GLY A 85 9.46 -4.77 -3.91
N ARG A 86 10.03 -4.03 -4.86
CA ARG A 86 10.96 -4.59 -5.85
C ARG A 86 12.39 -4.68 -5.34
N CYS A 87 12.66 -4.02 -4.22
CA CYS A 87 13.93 -4.01 -3.51
C CYS A 87 13.69 -3.94 -2.00
N LEU A 88 14.72 -4.26 -1.20
CA LEU A 88 14.65 -4.22 0.27
C LEU A 88 14.11 -2.87 0.80
N ALA A 89 14.58 -1.76 0.23
CA ALA A 89 14.19 -0.42 0.66
C ALA A 89 12.69 -0.13 0.38
N GLU A 90 12.19 -0.51 -0.79
CA GLU A 90 10.76 -0.39 -1.11
C GLU A 90 9.92 -1.27 -0.19
N SER A 91 10.31 -2.53 0.02
CA SER A 91 9.60 -3.45 0.94
C SER A 91 9.57 -2.92 2.37
N GLN A 92 10.68 -2.36 2.87
CA GLN A 92 10.73 -1.76 4.20
C GLN A 92 9.82 -0.52 4.29
N THR A 93 9.74 0.28 3.23
CA THR A 93 8.85 1.44 3.18
C THR A 93 7.38 1.01 3.27
N LEU A 94 6.97 0.01 2.48
CA LEU A 94 5.62 -0.55 2.52
C LEU A 94 5.28 -1.16 3.88
N LEU A 95 6.25 -1.85 4.51
CA LEU A 95 6.09 -2.40 5.85
C LEU A 95 5.89 -1.29 6.88
N ASN A 96 6.72 -0.24 6.85
CA ASN A 96 6.59 0.90 7.75
C ASN A 96 5.24 1.61 7.58
N GLN A 97 4.76 1.80 6.34
CA GLN A 97 3.43 2.35 6.07
C GLN A 97 2.31 1.48 6.67
N THR A 98 2.43 0.16 6.53
CA THR A 98 1.46 -0.80 7.08
C THR A 98 1.46 -0.78 8.61
N SER A 99 2.63 -0.75 9.24
CA SER A 99 2.76 -0.63 10.71
C SER A 99 2.20 0.69 11.23
N ALA A 100 2.45 1.81 10.54
CA ALA A 100 1.90 3.11 10.91
C ALA A 100 0.36 3.12 10.80
N ALA A 101 -0.18 2.60 9.69
CA ALA A 101 -1.63 2.49 9.51
C ALA A 101 -2.28 1.62 10.60
N LEU A 102 -1.66 0.51 10.97
CA LEU A 102 -2.15 -0.35 12.05
C LEU A 102 -2.17 0.36 13.40
N ALA A 103 -1.11 1.09 13.75
CA ALA A 103 -1.03 1.86 14.99
C ALA A 103 -2.14 2.93 15.07
N ILE A 104 -2.38 3.63 13.95
CA ILE A 104 -3.45 4.63 13.88
C ILE A 104 -4.81 3.98 14.10
N ILE A 105 -5.13 2.89 13.38
CA ILE A 105 -6.42 2.19 13.50
C ILE A 105 -6.65 1.65 14.92
N GLN A 106 -5.58 1.22 15.61
CA GLN A 106 -5.64 0.80 17.01
C GLN A 106 -5.92 1.96 17.97
N SER A 107 -5.40 3.15 17.69
CA SER A 107 -5.61 4.35 18.51
C SER A 107 -7.00 4.98 18.28
N GLN A 108 -7.45 5.01 17.04
CA GLN A 108 -8.74 5.58 16.65
C GLN A 108 -9.22 4.94 15.33
N PRO A 109 -10.49 4.51 15.25
CA PRO A 109 -11.06 4.02 14.01
C PRO A 109 -11.09 5.09 12.92
N LEU A 110 -10.47 4.78 11.77
CA LEU A 110 -10.61 5.54 10.54
C LEU A 110 -11.72 4.93 9.68
N ASP A 111 -12.63 5.78 9.20
CA ASP A 111 -13.67 5.40 8.25
C ASP A 111 -13.32 6.01 6.89
N LEU A 112 -12.88 5.18 5.96
CA LEU A 112 -12.56 5.58 4.59
C LEU A 112 -13.71 5.30 3.62
N SER A 113 -14.83 4.71 4.07
CA SER A 113 -15.92 4.25 3.20
C SER A 113 -16.59 5.35 2.37
N LYS A 114 -16.46 6.60 2.81
CA LYS A 114 -17.00 7.79 2.15
C LYS A 114 -16.10 8.34 1.04
N ILE A 115 -14.88 7.81 0.88
CA ILE A 115 -13.94 8.23 -0.15
C ILE A 115 -14.26 7.45 -1.44
N GLU A 116 -14.85 8.15 -2.41
CA GLU A 116 -15.18 7.62 -3.72
C GLU A 116 -14.00 7.75 -4.70
N ASP A 117 -13.91 6.82 -5.66
CA ASP A 117 -12.99 6.95 -6.78
C ASP A 117 -13.48 8.04 -7.74
N ILE A 118 -12.78 9.16 -7.75
CA ILE A 118 -13.07 10.32 -8.61
C ILE A 118 -12.13 10.44 -9.80
N SER A 119 -11.28 9.44 -10.07
CA SER A 119 -10.29 9.48 -11.17
C SER A 119 -10.93 9.79 -12.53
N GLY A 120 -12.00 9.07 -12.89
CA GLY A 120 -12.72 9.31 -14.15
C GLY A 120 -13.38 10.69 -14.25
N ILE A 121 -13.79 11.27 -13.10
CA ILE A 121 -14.32 12.65 -13.05
C ILE A 121 -13.20 13.65 -13.31
N VAL A 122 -12.04 13.45 -12.69
CA VAL A 122 -10.85 14.29 -12.89
C VAL A 122 -10.37 14.21 -14.34
N ASP A 123 -10.31 13.02 -14.93
CA ASP A 123 -9.91 12.82 -16.33
C ASP A 123 -10.88 13.50 -17.31
N SER A 124 -12.19 13.40 -17.05
CA SER A 124 -13.23 14.07 -17.84
C SER A 124 -13.08 15.59 -17.77
N ALA A 125 -12.87 16.14 -16.57
CA ALA A 125 -12.64 17.56 -16.36
C ALA A 125 -11.36 18.06 -17.05
N ALA A 126 -10.25 17.31 -16.91
CA ALA A 126 -8.97 17.62 -17.54
C ALA A 126 -9.07 17.59 -19.09
N SER A 127 -9.96 16.76 -19.62
CA SER A 127 -10.28 16.68 -21.06
C SER A 127 -11.27 17.75 -21.54
N GLY A 128 -11.64 18.71 -20.69
CA GLY A 128 -12.56 19.79 -21.02
C GLY A 128 -14.02 19.36 -21.15
N GLN A 129 -14.39 18.16 -20.67
CA GLN A 129 -15.77 17.70 -20.66
C GLN A 129 -16.57 18.42 -19.57
N LEU A 130 -17.85 18.68 -19.84
CA LEU A 130 -18.76 19.26 -18.87
C LEU A 130 -19.13 18.21 -17.82
N LEU A 131 -18.86 18.51 -16.55
CA LEU A 131 -19.26 17.65 -15.43
C LEU A 131 -20.73 17.87 -15.07
N SER A 132 -21.41 16.77 -14.76
CA SER A 132 -22.74 16.77 -14.16
C SER A 132 -22.72 17.25 -12.71
N LEU A 133 -23.88 17.69 -12.20
CA LEU A 133 -24.04 18.07 -10.79
C LEU A 133 -23.72 16.91 -9.84
N SER A 134 -24.06 15.67 -10.23
CA SER A 134 -23.74 14.46 -9.48
C SER A 134 -22.24 14.24 -9.34
N GLU A 135 -21.47 14.44 -10.41
CA GLU A 135 -20.01 14.29 -10.41
C GLU A 135 -19.35 15.35 -9.53
N ILE A 136 -19.76 16.62 -9.66
CA ILE A 136 -19.26 17.71 -8.79
C ILE A 136 -19.61 17.42 -7.32
N CYS A 137 -20.80 16.90 -7.04
CA CYS A 137 -21.19 16.51 -5.69
C CYS A 137 -20.41 15.31 -5.16
N ALA A 138 -20.01 14.36 -6.00
CA ALA A 138 -19.12 13.26 -5.62
C ALA A 138 -17.75 13.80 -5.22
N VAL A 139 -17.15 14.69 -6.03
CA VAL A 139 -15.88 15.36 -5.69
C VAL A 139 -15.97 16.06 -4.34
N ARG A 140 -17.02 16.85 -4.10
CA ARG A 140 -17.23 17.54 -2.82
C ARG A 140 -17.32 16.56 -1.64
N ARG A 141 -18.06 15.45 -1.78
CA ARG A 141 -18.21 14.44 -0.72
C ARG A 141 -16.87 13.77 -0.41
N THR A 142 -16.14 13.37 -1.44
CA THR A 142 -14.80 12.76 -1.31
C THR A 142 -13.82 13.71 -0.64
N LEU A 143 -13.76 14.98 -1.07
CA LEU A 143 -12.84 15.96 -0.46
C LEU A 143 -13.15 16.19 1.02
N ARG A 144 -14.42 16.31 1.39
CA ARG A 144 -14.81 16.43 2.81
C ARG A 144 -14.39 15.21 3.61
N ALA A 145 -14.66 14.00 3.10
CA ALA A 145 -14.26 12.76 3.78
C ALA A 145 -12.73 12.65 3.95
N VAL A 146 -11.96 13.07 2.94
CA VAL A 146 -10.50 13.12 3.02
C VAL A 146 -10.03 14.13 4.07
N SER A 147 -10.64 15.32 4.14
CA SER A 147 -10.33 16.31 5.18
C SER A 147 -10.61 15.77 6.58
N ASP A 148 -11.76 15.12 6.80
CA ASP A 148 -12.11 14.51 8.09
C ASP A 148 -11.09 13.44 8.50
N VAL A 149 -10.63 12.61 7.56
CA VAL A 149 -9.58 11.61 7.80
C VAL A 149 -8.24 12.28 8.08
N TRP A 150 -7.91 13.33 7.36
CA TRP A 150 -6.66 14.08 7.54
C TRP A 150 -6.55 14.71 8.92
N GLU A 151 -7.62 15.32 9.44
CA GLU A 151 -7.67 15.86 10.79
C GLU A 151 -7.39 14.78 11.85
N LYS A 152 -8.00 13.60 11.71
CA LYS A 152 -7.74 12.46 12.59
C LYS A 152 -6.29 11.96 12.52
N LEU A 153 -5.67 12.01 11.34
CA LEU A 153 -4.26 11.65 11.17
C LEU A 153 -3.31 12.63 11.87
N LEU A 154 -3.67 13.92 11.93
CA LEU A 154 -2.89 14.92 12.65
C LEU A 154 -3.00 14.79 14.17
N GLU A 155 -4.14 14.31 14.67
CA GLU A 155 -4.37 14.06 16.10
C GLU A 155 -3.76 12.74 16.60
N ALA A 156 -3.42 11.82 15.68
CA ALA A 156 -2.85 10.53 16.04
C ALA A 156 -1.46 10.72 16.67
N PRO A 157 -1.14 10.02 17.77
CA PRO A 157 0.16 10.15 18.43
C PRO A 157 1.28 9.75 17.45
N ILE A 158 2.20 10.69 17.19
CA ILE A 158 3.42 10.42 16.42
C ILE A 158 4.21 9.38 17.21
N LEU A 159 4.31 8.16 16.67
CA LEU A 159 5.25 7.18 17.18
C LEU A 159 6.66 7.63 16.78
N ASP A 160 7.24 8.55 17.57
CA ASP A 160 8.66 8.90 17.50
C ASP A 160 9.46 7.68 17.95
N GLY A 161 9.83 6.86 16.97
CA GLY A 161 10.83 5.81 17.13
C GLY A 161 12.24 6.37 16.97
N ASP A 162 12.66 7.31 17.82
CA ASP A 162 14.08 7.51 18.14
C ASP A 162 14.26 8.34 19.42
N SER A 163 14.29 7.68 20.58
CA SER A 163 14.93 8.24 21.77
C SER A 163 16.33 7.63 21.87
N PRO A 164 17.43 8.39 21.65
CA PRO A 164 18.75 7.92 21.98
C PRO A 164 18.85 7.82 23.51
N GLY A 165 19.20 6.62 23.98
CA GLY A 165 19.32 6.29 25.39
C GLY A 165 20.23 7.23 26.16
N ARG A 166 19.81 7.52 27.39
CA ARG A 166 20.61 8.14 28.43
C ARG A 166 21.44 7.08 29.14
#